data_AF-A0A6V7K814-F1
#
_entry.id   AF-A0A6V7K814-F1
#
_cell.length_a   1.000
_cell.length_b   1.000
_cell.length_c   1.000
_cell.angle_alpha   90.00
_cell.angle_beta   90.00
_cell.angle_gamma   90.00
#
_symmetry.space_group_name_H-M   'P 1'
#
loop_
_entity.id
_entity.type
_entity.pdbx_description
1 polymer ?
#
loop_
_entity_poly.entity_id
_entity_poly.type
_entity_poly.pdbx_seq_one_letter_code
_entity_poly.pdbx_strand_id
1 'polypeptide(L)'
;FFPEACDYLADNKNDIVALSEPLTGTTVAKYKALAAENNIWLSLGGLHERQPENTEKVLNTHIIINDRGEIVAAYRKIHLFDMENKETGVRLMESDFALAGREIVPPVSSPIGKIGLSIVSFDFVKLTFCQGSKEDSNEFP
;
A
#
# COMPACT_ATOMS: atom_id res chain seq x y z
N PHE A 1 2.56 -12.74 -4.73
CA PHE A 1 2.14 -11.33 -4.75
C PHE A 1 0.63 -11.30 -4.89
N PHE A 2 -0.06 -10.71 -3.93
CA PHE A 2 -1.52 -10.50 -3.95
C PHE A 2 -1.83 -9.09 -4.46
N PRO A 3 -3.03 -8.86 -5.03
CA PRO A 3 -3.44 -7.54 -5.51
C PRO A 3 -3.69 -6.56 -4.35
N GLU A 4 -4.01 -5.31 -4.71
CA GLU A 4 -4.62 -4.33 -3.80
C GLU A 4 -5.99 -4.83 -3.32
N ALA A 5 -6.41 -4.42 -2.11
CA ALA A 5 -7.66 -4.84 -1.48
C ALA A 5 -7.80 -6.37 -1.40
N CYS A 6 -6.70 -7.07 -1.06
CA CYS A 6 -6.68 -8.53 -0.98
C CYS A 6 -7.35 -9.10 0.29
N ASP A 7 -7.76 -8.23 1.21
CA ASP A 7 -8.55 -8.55 2.39
C ASP A 7 -10.05 -8.60 2.07
N TYR A 8 -10.62 -7.50 1.57
CA TYR A 8 -12.01 -7.41 1.15
C TYR A 8 -12.26 -6.19 0.24
N LEU A 9 -13.41 -6.19 -0.42
CA LEU A 9 -13.98 -5.03 -1.11
C LEU A 9 -15.33 -4.72 -0.47
N ALA A 10 -15.55 -3.46 -0.11
CA ALA A 10 -16.77 -3.00 0.52
C ALA A 10 -17.47 -1.93 -0.34
N ASP A 11 -18.81 -1.97 -0.35
CA ASP A 11 -19.64 -1.09 -1.18
C ASP A 11 -19.81 0.32 -0.59
N ASN A 12 -19.52 0.49 0.71
CA ASN A 12 -19.68 1.77 1.40
C ASN A 12 -18.55 2.04 2.40
N LYS A 13 -18.39 3.32 2.74
CA LYS A 13 -17.32 3.81 3.61
C LYS A 13 -17.39 3.24 5.03
N ASN A 14 -18.59 3.04 5.56
CA ASN A 14 -18.76 2.54 6.93
C ASN A 14 -18.26 1.11 7.04
N ASP A 15 -18.52 0.28 6.02
CA ASP A 15 -18.06 -1.11 5.97
C ASP A 15 -16.55 -1.20 5.77
N ILE A 16 -15.94 -0.29 4.98
CA ILE A 16 -14.47 -0.17 4.89
C ILE A 16 -13.86 0.05 6.27
N VAL A 17 -14.42 0.95 7.07
CA VAL A 17 -13.89 1.20 8.42
C VAL A 17 -14.19 0.03 9.36
N ALA A 18 -15.40 -0.54 9.30
CA ALA A 18 -15.85 -1.58 10.21
C ALA A 18 -15.08 -2.91 10.03
N LEU A 19 -14.75 -3.26 8.78
CA LEU A 19 -14.02 -4.48 8.43
C LEU A 19 -12.50 -4.29 8.52
N SER A 20 -12.01 -3.05 8.64
CA SER A 20 -10.57 -2.78 8.76
C SER A 20 -9.98 -3.37 10.04
N GLU A 21 -8.79 -3.95 9.89
CA GLU A 21 -8.04 -4.55 10.99
C GLU A 21 -6.68 -3.85 11.14
N PRO A 22 -6.13 -3.76 12.36
CA PRO A 22 -4.73 -3.36 12.52
C PRO A 22 -3.82 -4.43 11.89
N LEU A 23 -2.54 -4.12 11.65
CA LEU A 23 -1.57 -5.12 11.16
C LEU A 23 -1.35 -6.29 12.14
N THR A 24 -1.78 -6.16 13.38
CA THR A 24 -1.82 -7.23 14.40
C THR A 24 -3.14 -8.01 14.39
N GLY A 25 -4.04 -7.72 13.46
CA GLY A 25 -5.36 -8.33 13.34
C GLY A 25 -5.34 -9.77 12.84
N THR A 26 -6.51 -10.38 12.82
CA THR A 26 -6.71 -11.81 12.53
C THR A 26 -6.27 -12.17 11.12
N THR A 27 -6.57 -11.31 10.15
CA THR A 27 -6.27 -11.53 8.72
C THR A 27 -4.76 -11.59 8.51
N VAL A 28 -4.03 -10.60 9.00
CA VAL A 28 -2.56 -10.58 8.89
C VAL A 28 -1.94 -11.72 9.69
N ALA A 29 -2.46 -12.05 10.88
CA ALA A 29 -1.98 -13.19 11.64
C ALA A 29 -2.10 -14.52 10.88
N LYS A 30 -3.21 -14.75 10.17
CA LYS A 30 -3.38 -15.93 9.31
C LYS A 30 -2.38 -15.95 8.15
N TYR A 31 -2.14 -14.82 7.49
CA TYR A 31 -1.13 -14.74 6.43
C TYR A 31 0.29 -14.97 6.94
N LYS A 32 0.62 -14.47 8.14
CA LYS A 32 1.91 -14.74 8.80
C LYS A 32 2.10 -16.23 9.07
N ALA A 33 1.06 -16.91 9.58
CA ALA A 33 1.09 -18.36 9.79
C ALA A 33 1.27 -19.11 8.47
N LEU A 34 0.51 -18.76 7.43
CA LEU A 34 0.63 -19.37 6.10
C LEU A 34 2.04 -19.19 5.49
N ALA A 35 2.64 -18.01 5.64
CA ALA A 35 3.99 -17.73 5.17
C ALA A 35 5.02 -18.65 5.86
N ALA A 36 4.92 -18.78 7.19
CA ALA A 36 5.80 -19.61 8.00
C ALA A 36 5.61 -21.11 7.72
N GLU A 37 4.37 -21.59 7.66
CA GLU A 37 4.04 -23.00 7.41
C GLU A 37 4.52 -23.49 6.04
N ASN A 38 4.46 -22.62 5.03
CA ASN A 38 4.83 -22.96 3.67
C ASN A 38 6.27 -22.54 3.31
N ASN A 39 7.00 -21.89 4.22
CA ASN A 39 8.34 -21.33 3.98
C ASN A 39 8.39 -20.41 2.74
N ILE A 40 7.40 -19.52 2.61
CA ILE A 40 7.27 -18.61 1.46
C ILE A 40 7.20 -17.16 1.90
N TRP A 41 7.66 -16.27 1.01
CA TRP A 41 7.47 -14.84 1.16
C TRP A 41 6.12 -14.41 0.57
N LEU A 42 5.39 -13.57 1.28
CA LEU A 42 4.12 -13.02 0.84
C LEU A 42 4.23 -11.51 0.66
N SER A 43 3.66 -11.02 -0.43
CA SER A 43 3.44 -9.60 -0.68
C SER A 43 1.95 -9.37 -0.73
N LEU A 44 1.39 -8.68 0.26
CA LEU A 44 -0.02 -8.33 0.33
C LEU A 44 -0.18 -6.91 -0.21
N GLY A 45 -0.63 -6.79 -1.46
CA GLY A 45 -0.52 -5.58 -2.28
C GLY A 45 -1.33 -4.38 -1.79
N GLY A 46 -2.28 -4.58 -0.89
CA GLY A 46 -3.00 -3.50 -0.23
C GLY A 46 -4.01 -4.08 0.76
N LEU A 47 -3.87 -3.68 2.02
CA LEU A 47 -4.76 -4.03 3.12
C LEU A 47 -5.35 -2.75 3.70
N HIS A 48 -6.59 -2.82 4.16
CA HIS A 48 -7.25 -1.75 4.89
C HIS A 48 -6.77 -1.76 6.36
N GLU A 49 -5.65 -1.08 6.61
CA GLU A 49 -5.04 -0.98 7.95
C GLU A 49 -5.80 0.03 8.80
N ARG A 50 -6.31 -0.45 9.94
CA ARG A 50 -6.90 0.41 10.98
C ARG A 50 -5.82 1.02 11.86
N GLN A 51 -5.89 2.33 12.08
CA GLN A 51 -5.06 3.04 13.04
C GLN A 51 -5.81 3.27 14.35
N PRO A 52 -5.18 3.08 15.53
CA PRO A 52 -5.82 3.36 16.82
C PRO A 52 -6.29 4.81 16.95
N GLU A 53 -5.51 5.74 16.36
CA GLU A 53 -5.69 7.19 16.43
C GLU A 53 -6.81 7.69 15.50
N ASN A 54 -7.30 6.86 14.56
CA ASN A 54 -8.30 7.26 13.57
C ASN A 54 -9.36 6.18 13.37
N THR A 55 -10.59 6.50 13.75
CA THR A 55 -11.74 5.59 13.65
C THR A 55 -12.64 5.87 12.45
N GLU A 56 -12.31 6.83 11.59
CA GLU A 56 -13.14 7.27 10.46
C GLU A 56 -12.52 6.93 9.10
N LYS A 57 -11.20 6.76 9.05
CA LYS A 57 -10.45 6.48 7.82
C LYS A 57 -9.43 5.38 8.04
N VAL A 58 -9.16 4.65 6.98
CA VAL A 58 -8.19 3.53 6.97
C VAL A 58 -6.94 3.93 6.22
N LEU A 59 -5.84 3.20 6.40
CA LEU A 59 -4.68 3.29 5.52
C LEU A 59 -4.76 2.16 4.50
N ASN A 60 -4.32 2.44 3.28
CA ASN A 60 -4.09 1.40 2.29
C ASN A 60 -2.62 0.96 2.37
N THR A 61 -2.39 -0.23 2.92
CA THR A 61 -1.07 -0.66 3.35
C THR A 61 -0.62 -1.92 2.61
N HIS A 62 0.48 -1.80 1.87
CA HIS A 62 1.19 -2.92 1.24
C HIS A 62 2.22 -3.46 2.23
N ILE A 63 2.11 -4.73 2.60
CA ILE A 63 3.09 -5.39 3.48
C ILE A 63 3.84 -6.53 2.79
N ILE A 64 5.10 -6.71 3.18
CA ILE A 64 5.91 -7.89 2.84
C ILE A 64 6.10 -8.73 4.10
N ILE A 65 5.77 -10.01 4.02
CA ILE A 65 5.94 -11.01 5.06
C ILE A 65 7.01 -11.99 4.60
N ASN A 66 8.02 -12.27 5.43
CA ASN A 66 9.05 -13.26 5.11
C ASN A 66 8.58 -14.71 5.39
N ASP A 67 9.42 -15.67 5.03
CA ASP A 67 9.26 -17.11 5.26
C ASP A 67 9.22 -17.52 6.73
N ARG A 68 9.49 -16.61 7.67
CA ARG A 68 9.33 -16.81 9.12
C ARG A 68 8.02 -16.24 9.65
N GLY A 69 7.18 -15.68 8.78
CA GLY A 69 5.96 -15.00 9.16
C GLY A 69 6.19 -13.63 9.79
N GLU A 70 7.33 -12.97 9.57
CA GLU A 70 7.62 -11.62 10.08
C GLU A 70 7.31 -10.57 9.01
N ILE A 71 6.70 -9.44 9.41
CA ILE A 71 6.52 -8.30 8.52
C ILE A 71 7.87 -7.58 8.39
N VAL A 72 8.47 -7.62 7.21
CA VAL A 72 9.79 -7.02 6.94
C VAL A 72 9.69 -5.63 6.29
N ALA A 73 8.52 -5.28 5.76
CA ALA A 73 8.22 -3.93 5.27
C ALA A 73 6.71 -3.66 5.28
N ALA A 74 6.34 -2.40 5.48
CA ALA A 74 4.97 -1.91 5.40
C ALA A 74 4.96 -0.52 4.75
N TYR A 75 4.43 -0.42 3.53
CA TYR A 75 4.26 0.81 2.79
C TYR A 75 2.80 1.25 2.84
N ARG A 76 2.56 2.51 3.21
CA ARG A 76 1.24 3.12 3.22
C ARG A 76 1.09 4.01 2.01
N LYS A 77 0.04 3.81 1.22
CA LYS A 77 -0.22 4.54 -0.03
C LYS A 77 -0.13 6.05 0.19
N ILE A 78 0.85 6.68 -0.46
CA ILE A 78 1.10 8.13 -0.31
C ILE A 78 0.18 8.93 -1.25
N HIS A 79 -0.06 8.41 -2.46
CA HIS A 79 -0.81 9.08 -3.51
C HIS A 79 -2.23 8.52 -3.60
N LEU A 80 -3.16 9.17 -2.90
CA LEU A 80 -4.59 8.85 -2.97
C LEU A 80 -5.20 9.38 -4.28
N PHE A 81 -6.16 8.64 -4.82
CA PHE A 81 -6.88 9.00 -6.03
C PHE A 81 -8.08 9.89 -5.71
N ASP A 82 -7.95 11.17 -6.01
CA ASP A 82 -9.01 12.16 -5.87
C ASP A 82 -9.29 12.82 -7.23
N MET A 83 -10.49 12.61 -7.76
CA MET A 83 -10.94 13.12 -9.05
C MET A 83 -12.37 13.68 -8.92
N GLU A 84 -12.53 14.95 -9.29
CA GLU A 84 -13.84 15.60 -9.40
C GLU A 84 -13.98 16.21 -10.79
N ASN A 85 -14.95 15.73 -11.56
CA ASN A 85 -15.32 16.30 -12.85
C ASN A 85 -16.67 17.01 -12.70
N LYS A 86 -16.62 18.35 -12.73
CA LYS A 86 -17.81 19.21 -12.57
C LYS A 86 -18.74 19.22 -13.77
N GLU A 87 -18.24 18.85 -14.96
CA GLU A 87 -19.03 18.82 -16.20
C GLU A 87 -19.85 17.53 -16.30
N THR A 88 -19.26 16.38 -15.91
CA THR A 88 -19.93 15.09 -15.92
C THR A 88 -20.61 14.74 -14.59
N GLY A 89 -20.29 15.46 -13.52
CA GLY A 89 -20.77 15.21 -12.15
C GLY A 89 -20.09 14.04 -11.45
N VAL A 90 -19.06 13.43 -12.06
CA VAL A 90 -18.33 12.29 -11.47
C VAL A 90 -17.40 12.79 -10.36
N ARG A 91 -17.57 12.27 -9.14
CA ARG A 91 -16.71 12.53 -7.98
C ARG A 91 -16.22 11.21 -7.38
N LEU A 92 -14.93 10.96 -7.47
CA LEU A 92 -14.23 9.80 -6.89
C LEU A 92 -13.15 10.33 -5.95
N MET A 93 -13.36 10.24 -4.64
CA MET A 93 -12.43 10.76 -3.64
C MET A 93 -12.01 9.64 -2.71
N GLU A 94 -10.85 9.04 -2.97
CA GLU A 94 -10.25 8.03 -2.09
C GLU A 94 -9.93 8.65 -0.72
N SER A 95 -9.56 9.93 -0.68
CA SER A 95 -9.31 10.66 0.57
C SER A 95 -10.53 10.84 1.46
N ASP A 96 -11.75 10.57 0.96
CA ASP A 96 -12.93 10.57 1.80
C ASP A 96 -12.90 9.43 2.83
N PHE A 97 -12.24 8.30 2.53
CA PHE A 97 -12.24 7.10 3.38
C PHE A 97 -10.84 6.55 3.68
N ALA A 98 -9.80 6.99 2.95
CA ALA A 98 -8.42 6.60 3.18
C ALA A 98 -7.55 7.77 3.69
N LEU A 99 -6.52 7.43 4.47
CA LEU A 99 -5.44 8.33 4.85
C LEU A 99 -4.22 8.10 3.94
N ALA A 100 -3.51 9.19 3.65
CA ALA A 100 -2.25 9.10 2.94
C ALA A 100 -1.12 8.68 3.90
N GLY A 101 -0.25 7.79 3.42
CA GLY A 101 1.04 7.51 4.04
C GLY A 101 1.96 8.73 4.03
N ARG A 102 2.96 8.73 4.91
CA ARG A 102 3.85 9.89 5.15
C ARG A 102 5.30 9.68 4.72
N GLU A 103 5.65 8.47 4.29
CA GLU A 103 7.04 8.05 4.15
C GLU A 103 7.21 7.05 3.02
N ILE A 104 8.28 7.25 2.23
CA ILE A 104 8.72 6.30 1.21
C ILE A 104 9.56 5.23 1.91
N VAL A 105 9.17 3.97 1.74
CA VAL A 105 9.85 2.83 2.35
C VAL A 105 11.02 2.41 1.46
N PRO A 106 12.24 2.25 1.99
CA PRO A 106 13.36 1.77 1.21
C PRO A 106 13.13 0.32 0.73
N PRO A 107 13.73 -0.08 -0.41
CA PRO A 107 13.60 -1.45 -0.89
C PRO A 107 14.11 -2.47 0.13
N VAL A 108 13.35 -3.56 0.29
CA VAL A 108 13.66 -4.67 1.20
C VAL A 108 14.47 -5.73 0.46
N SER A 109 15.52 -6.26 1.10
CA SER A 109 16.25 -7.42 0.59
C SER A 109 15.42 -8.70 0.77
N SER A 110 15.22 -9.45 -0.32
CA SER A 110 14.51 -10.72 -0.33
C SER A 110 15.31 -11.78 -1.12
N PRO A 111 14.92 -13.07 -1.05
CA PRO A 111 15.58 -14.14 -1.82
C PRO A 111 15.56 -13.93 -3.34
N ILE A 112 14.62 -13.12 -3.86
CA ILE A 112 14.49 -12.83 -5.30
C ILE A 112 15.11 -11.46 -5.68
N GLY A 113 15.84 -10.82 -4.77
CA GLY A 113 16.45 -9.50 -4.96
C GLY A 113 15.82 -8.41 -4.08
N LYS A 114 16.11 -7.14 -4.40
CA LYS A 114 15.52 -6.00 -3.70
C LYS A 114 14.11 -5.73 -4.20
N ILE A 115 13.14 -5.71 -3.30
CA ILE A 115 11.73 -5.43 -3.60
C ILE A 115 11.41 -4.01 -3.15
N GLY A 116 11.02 -3.15 -4.09
CA GLY A 116 10.39 -1.86 -3.78
C GLY A 116 8.89 -2.04 -3.55
N LEU A 117 8.31 -1.25 -2.65
CA LEU A 117 6.88 -1.27 -2.35
C LEU A 117 6.22 -0.02 -2.92
N SER A 118 5.08 -0.21 -3.57
CA SER A 118 4.25 0.87 -4.10
C SER A 118 2.84 0.35 -4.35
N ILE A 119 1.84 1.20 -4.17
CA ILE A 119 0.45 0.90 -4.54
C ILE A 119 0.08 1.85 -5.67
N VAL A 120 -0.33 1.29 -6.80
CA VAL A 120 -0.67 2.05 -8.01
C VAL A 120 -2.02 2.72 -7.79
N SER A 121 -2.06 4.05 -7.89
CA SER A 121 -3.27 4.77 -8.27
C SER A 121 -3.22 4.98 -9.79
N PHE A 122 -4.37 5.08 -10.46
CA PHE A 122 -4.46 5.26 -11.91
C PHE A 122 -3.69 6.48 -12.46
N ASP A 123 -3.16 7.35 -11.58
CA ASP A 123 -2.26 8.48 -11.89
C ASP A 123 -0.75 8.11 -11.88
N PHE A 124 -0.38 6.83 -12.01
CA PHE A 124 1.03 6.37 -12.07
C PHE A 124 1.85 7.04 -13.18
N VAL A 125 1.20 7.67 -14.16
CA VAL A 125 1.82 8.46 -15.23
C VAL A 125 2.59 9.68 -14.69
N LYS A 126 2.29 10.18 -13.49
CA LYS A 126 2.96 11.36 -12.92
C LYS A 126 4.31 11.06 -12.24
N LEU A 127 4.51 9.85 -11.73
CA LEU A 127 5.72 9.49 -10.96
C LEU A 127 6.96 9.28 -11.84
N THR A 128 6.79 8.90 -13.12
CA THR A 128 7.89 8.76 -14.08
C THR A 128 8.67 10.07 -14.30
N PHE A 129 8.03 11.24 -14.07
CA PHE A 129 8.69 12.54 -14.26
C PHE A 129 9.53 13.01 -13.06
N CYS A 130 9.32 12.46 -11.85
CA CYS A 130 10.06 12.91 -10.66
C CYS A 130 11.41 12.21 -10.44
N GLN A 131 11.68 11.11 -11.15
CA GLN A 131 12.96 10.41 -11.06
C GLN A 131 13.95 10.77 -12.19
N GLY A 132 13.58 11.64 -13.14
CA GLY A 132 14.40 11.96 -14.32
C GLY A 132 15.19 13.27 -14.26
N SER A 133 15.46 13.87 -13.08
CA SER A 133 16.08 15.21 -13.03
C SER A 133 17.22 15.40 -12.02
N LYS A 134 18.06 14.37 -11.80
CA LYS A 134 19.41 14.55 -11.22
C LYS A 134 20.36 13.44 -11.69
N GLU A 135 21.14 13.74 -12.73
CA GLU A 135 22.39 13.11 -13.24
C GLU A 135 22.47 13.58 -14.72
N ASP A 136 23.42 14.36 -15.24
CA ASP A 136 24.83 14.54 -14.89
C ASP A 136 25.34 15.93 -15.31
N SER A 137 26.18 16.51 -14.45
CA SER A 137 27.12 17.59 -14.79
C SER A 137 28.48 17.21 -14.18
N ASN A 138 29.53 17.31 -15.00
CA ASN A 138 30.92 16.80 -14.87
C ASN A 138 31.09 15.40 -15.50
N GLU A 139 31.93 15.15 -16.50
CA GLU A 139 33.33 15.56 -16.69
C GLU A 139 33.74 15.60 -18.19
N PHE A 140 34.71 16.48 -18.49
CA PHE A 140 35.50 16.63 -19.73
C PHE A 140 36.48 15.43 -19.93
N PRO A 141 37.09 15.20 -21.13
CA PRO A 141 37.90 16.17 -21.91
C PRO A 141 37.46 16.43 -23.36
#